data_AF-A0A286RG94-F1
#
_entry.id   AF-A0A286RG94-F1
#
_cell.length_a   1.000
_cell.length_b   1.000
_cell.length_c   1.000
_cell.angle_alpha   90.00
_cell.angle_beta   90.00
_cell.angle_gamma   90.00
#
_symmetry.space_group_name_H-M   'P 1'
#
loop_
_entity.id
_entity.type
_entity.pdbx_description
1 polymer ?
#
loop_
_entity_poly.entity_id
_entity_poly.type
_entity_poly.pdbx_seq_one_letter_code
_entity_poly.pdbx_strand_id
1 'polypeptide(L)'
;MSFRTKSEHLGLTVPVVTPDELVHAVGGPVDLIKCDIEGAEGLLFDTTLFTTCRALVIELHERYYPGVTELFRRYVHKRKGSILPLGEYLTVIFH
;
A
#
# COMPACT_ATOMS: atom_id res chain seq x y z
N MET A 1 -19.32 7.68 -10.75
CA MET A 1 -18.74 7.87 -12.10
C MET A 1 -17.61 6.87 -12.25
N SER A 2 -17.63 6.00 -13.25
CA SER A 2 -16.59 4.96 -13.46
C SER A 2 -15.49 5.56 -14.33
N PHE A 3 -14.32 5.82 -13.76
CA PHE A 3 -13.13 6.19 -14.50
C PHE A 3 -12.33 4.92 -14.78
N ARG A 4 -12.47 4.37 -15.98
CA ARG A 4 -11.68 3.24 -16.46
C ARG A 4 -10.30 3.74 -16.90
N THR A 5 -9.37 3.95 -15.98
CA THR A 5 -7.96 3.88 -16.32
C THR A 5 -7.68 2.43 -16.70
N LYS A 6 -7.25 2.22 -17.94
CA LYS A 6 -6.88 0.90 -18.47
C LYS A 6 -5.37 0.78 -18.36
N SER A 7 -4.89 -0.27 -17.72
CA SER A 7 -3.49 -0.66 -17.78
C SER A 7 -3.35 -1.88 -18.69
N GLU A 8 -2.31 -1.90 -19.54
CA GLU A 8 -1.97 -3.05 -20.35
C GLU A 8 -0.90 -3.88 -19.64
N HIS A 9 -1.21 -5.12 -19.31
CA HIS A 9 -0.26 -6.08 -18.78
C HIS A 9 -0.39 -7.38 -19.56
N LEU A 10 0.70 -7.83 -20.20
CA LEU A 10 0.72 -9.05 -21.03
C LEU A 10 -0.33 -9.06 -22.17
N GLY A 11 -0.67 -7.88 -22.72
CA GLY A 11 -1.70 -7.74 -23.74
C GLY A 11 -3.15 -7.81 -23.22
N LEU A 12 -3.33 -7.90 -21.90
CA LEU A 12 -4.64 -7.83 -21.26
C LEU A 12 -4.89 -6.42 -20.73
N THR A 13 -6.08 -5.89 -21.03
CA THR A 13 -6.59 -4.70 -20.37
C THR A 13 -7.14 -5.10 -19.00
N VAL A 14 -6.52 -4.58 -17.94
CA VAL A 14 -7.01 -4.78 -16.57
C VAL A 14 -7.73 -3.51 -16.12
N PRO A 15 -8.97 -3.60 -15.60
CA PRO A 15 -9.64 -2.47 -14.97
C PRO A 15 -8.82 -2.00 -13.77
N VAL A 16 -8.55 -0.69 -13.70
CA VAL A 16 -7.87 -0.08 -12.55
C VAL A 16 -8.91 0.52 -11.61
N VAL A 17 -8.63 0.41 -10.31
CA VAL A 17 -9.34 1.11 -9.24
C VAL A 17 -8.34 1.91 -8.43
N THR A 18 -8.78 3.07 -7.95
CA THR A 18 -7.97 3.94 -7.10
C THR A 18 -8.05 3.52 -5.62
N PRO A 19 -7.08 3.91 -4.79
CA PRO A 19 -7.14 3.75 -3.34
C PRO A 19 -8.45 4.25 -2.71
N ASP A 20 -8.95 5.42 -3.13
CA ASP A 20 -10.19 6.01 -2.60
C ASP A 20 -11.42 5.17 -2.94
N GLU A 21 -11.48 4.66 -4.17
CA GLU A 21 -12.57 3.78 -4.61
C GLU A 21 -12.59 2.46 -3.82
N LEU A 22 -11.41 1.92 -3.49
CA LEU A 22 -11.29 0.73 -2.64
C LEU A 22 -11.79 1.00 -1.22
N VAL A 23 -11.35 2.08 -0.58
CA VAL A 23 -11.80 2.45 0.78
C VAL A 23 -13.32 2.69 0.80
N HIS A 24 -13.85 3.39 -0.20
CA HIS A 24 -15.30 3.59 -0.32
C HIS A 24 -16.06 2.28 -0.50
N ALA A 25 -15.55 1.34 -1.30
CA ALA A 25 -16.17 0.04 -1.52
C ALA A 25 -16.22 -0.82 -0.25
N VAL A 26 -15.23 -0.67 0.65
CA VAL A 26 -15.17 -1.36 1.95
C VAL A 26 -16.09 -0.72 3.00
N GLY A 27 -16.50 0.54 2.80
CA GLY A 27 -17.49 1.22 3.64
C GLY A 27 -16.95 1.81 4.94
N GLY A 28 -15.63 2.03 5.04
CA GLY A 28 -15.02 2.61 6.25
C GLY A 28 -13.52 2.36 6.38
N PRO A 29 -12.94 2.64 7.55
CA PRO A 29 -11.55 2.34 7.87
C PRO A 29 -11.24 0.86 7.63
N VAL A 30 -10.05 0.58 7.10
CA VAL A 30 -9.63 -0.79 6.79
C VAL A 30 -8.90 -1.38 7.99
N ASP A 31 -9.30 -2.55 8.49
CA ASP A 31 -8.60 -3.14 9.64
C ASP A 31 -7.17 -3.59 9.26
N LEU A 32 -7.01 -4.21 8.09
CA LEU A 32 -5.75 -4.77 7.65
C LEU A 32 -5.59 -4.67 6.13
N ILE A 33 -4.38 -4.29 5.70
CA ILE A 33 -3.96 -4.36 4.31
C ILE A 33 -2.73 -5.25 4.21
N LYS A 34 -2.76 -6.22 3.29
CA LYS A 34 -1.56 -6.92 2.81
C LYS A 34 -1.18 -6.35 1.45
N CYS A 35 0.03 -5.79 1.32
CA CYS A 35 0.53 -5.21 0.09
C CYS A 35 1.83 -5.90 -0.33
N ASP A 36 1.87 -6.35 -1.56
CA ASP A 36 3.00 -7.07 -2.14
C ASP A 36 2.97 -6.75 -3.64
N ILE A 37 3.63 -5.65 -3.99
CA ILE A 37 3.65 -5.10 -5.33
C ILE A 37 5.09 -4.75 -5.68
N GLU A 38 5.52 -5.18 -6.85
CA GLU A 38 6.93 -5.10 -7.25
C GLU A 38 7.29 -3.65 -7.65
N GLY A 39 7.78 -2.84 -6.71
CA GLY A 39 8.41 -1.53 -6.97
C GLY A 39 7.47 -0.32 -7.00
N ALA A 40 6.21 -0.45 -6.61
CA ALA A 40 5.24 0.65 -6.57
C ALA A 40 4.73 0.97 -5.15
N GLU A 41 5.26 0.32 -4.12
CA GLU A 41 4.83 0.45 -2.71
C GLU A 41 4.90 1.89 -2.23
N GLY A 42 5.97 2.60 -2.60
CA GLY A 42 6.20 3.99 -2.22
C GLY A 42 5.10 4.94 -2.67
N LEU A 43 4.40 4.62 -3.76
CA LEU A 43 3.29 5.41 -4.29
C LEU A 43 2.03 5.30 -3.42
N LEU A 44 1.94 4.28 -2.57
CA LEU A 44 0.77 4.02 -1.74
C LEU A 44 0.83 4.67 -0.36
N PHE A 45 2.01 5.06 0.14
CA PHE A 45 2.19 5.48 1.54
C PHE A 45 1.29 6.65 1.95
N ASP A 46 1.11 7.66 1.09
CA ASP A 46 0.23 8.80 1.40
C ASP A 46 -1.20 8.66 0.85
N THR A 47 -1.59 7.47 0.37
CA THR A 47 -2.95 7.23 -0.14
C THR A 47 -3.96 6.99 0.99
N THR A 48 -5.24 7.21 0.74
CA THR A 48 -6.34 6.92 1.69
C THR A 48 -6.33 5.45 2.13
N LEU A 49 -6.02 4.54 1.22
CA LEU A 49 -5.94 3.12 1.48
C LEU A 49 -4.98 2.81 2.64
N PHE A 50 -3.77 3.34 2.57
CA PHE A 50 -2.78 3.11 3.63
C PHE A 50 -3.02 3.99 4.84
N THR A 51 -3.40 5.25 4.67
CA THR A 51 -3.59 6.19 5.79
C THR A 51 -4.82 5.89 6.66
N THR A 52 -5.80 5.14 6.15
CA THR A 52 -6.98 4.72 6.90
C THR A 52 -6.87 3.31 7.48
N CYS A 53 -5.84 2.55 7.12
CA CYS A 53 -5.68 1.20 7.64
C CYS A 53 -5.15 1.19 9.08
N ARG A 54 -5.63 0.24 9.90
CA ARG A 54 -5.16 0.02 11.28
C ARG A 54 -3.90 -0.83 11.34
N ALA A 55 -3.74 -1.75 10.38
CA ALA A 55 -2.54 -2.55 10.21
C ALA A 55 -2.15 -2.69 8.73
N LEU A 56 -0.84 -2.77 8.49
CA LEU A 56 -0.24 -2.95 7.17
C LEU A 56 0.79 -4.09 7.21
N VAL A 57 0.62 -5.09 6.37
CA VAL A 57 1.63 -6.13 6.09
C VAL A 57 2.18 -5.84 4.71
N ILE A 58 3.48 -5.57 4.60
CA ILE A 58 4.07 -5.13 3.34
C ILE A 58 5.43 -5.78 3.08
N GLU A 59 5.66 -6.19 1.84
CA GLU A 59 6.99 -6.51 1.32
C GLU A 59 7.56 -5.30 0.59
N LEU A 60 8.85 -5.01 0.77
CA LEU A 60 9.50 -3.85 0.17
C LEU A 60 10.54 -4.27 -0.86
N HIS A 61 10.31 -3.88 -2.11
CA HIS A 61 11.19 -4.22 -3.22
C HIS A 61 12.21 -3.12 -3.53
N GLU A 62 13.20 -2.97 -2.65
CA GLU A 62 14.29 -1.97 -2.78
C GLU A 62 15.01 -2.03 -4.14
N ARG A 63 15.13 -3.23 -4.73
CA ARG A 63 15.75 -3.43 -6.05
C ARG A 63 14.99 -2.74 -7.19
N TYR A 64 13.67 -2.57 -7.05
CA TYR A 64 12.80 -2.00 -8.08
C TYR A 64 12.47 -0.54 -7.80
N TYR A 65 12.45 -0.14 -6.52
CA TYR A 65 12.33 1.24 -6.11
C TYR A 65 13.37 1.60 -5.05
N PRO A 66 14.59 2.00 -5.46
CA PRO A 66 15.62 2.41 -4.51
C PRO A 66 15.16 3.57 -3.63
N GLY A 67 15.32 3.43 -2.31
CA GLY A 67 14.86 4.35 -1.29
C GLY A 67 13.50 4.02 -0.69
N VAL A 68 12.78 3.01 -1.18
CA VAL A 68 11.45 2.65 -0.66
C VAL A 68 11.50 2.26 0.82
N THR A 69 12.58 1.60 1.27
CA THR A 69 12.78 1.23 2.67
C THR A 69 12.85 2.46 3.57
N GLU A 70 13.58 3.49 3.16
CA GLU A 70 13.70 4.73 3.92
C GLU A 70 12.39 5.52 3.92
N LEU A 71 11.70 5.59 2.77
CA LEU A 71 10.38 6.19 2.67
C LEU A 71 9.38 5.49 3.60
N PHE A 72 9.38 4.16 3.63
CA PHE A 72 8.54 3.37 4.50
C PHE A 72 8.80 3.69 5.98
N ARG A 73 10.08 3.74 6.40
CA ARG A 73 10.43 4.07 7.79
C ARG A 73 9.92 5.44 8.20
N ARG A 74 10.05 6.45 7.33
CA ARG A 74 9.52 7.80 7.57
C ARG A 74 8.01 7.80 7.68
N TYR A 75 7.34 7.08 6.79
CA TYR A 75 5.89 6.92 6.78
C TYR A 75 5.39 6.30 8.10
N VAL A 76 5.97 5.17 8.51
CA VAL A 76 5.60 4.49 9.76
C VAL A 76 5.86 5.39 10.97
N HIS A 77 7.02 6.07 11.01
CA HIS A 77 7.34 7.02 12.08
C HIS A 77 6.31 8.15 12.17
N LYS A 78 5.96 8.77 11.04
CA LYS A 78 4.94 9.83 10.95
C LYS A 78 3.58 9.37 11.48
N ARG A 79 3.19 8.12 11.21
CA ARG A 79 1.94 7.51 11.70
C ARG A 79 2.06 6.81 13.06
N LYS A 80 3.19 6.97 13.76
CA LYS A 80 3.45 6.36 15.07
C LYS A 80 3.22 4.84 15.08
N GLY A 81 3.52 4.16 13.97
CA GLY A 81 3.33 2.71 13.86
C GLY A 81 4.49 1.92 14.47
N SER A 82 4.19 0.72 14.94
CA SER A 82 5.18 -0.25 15.43
C SER A 82 5.49 -1.27 14.33
N ILE A 83 6.77 -1.48 14.01
CA ILE A 83 7.22 -2.44 12.96
C ILE A 83 7.58 -3.78 13.61
N LEU A 84 7.03 -4.85 13.06
CA LEU A 84 7.30 -6.24 13.40
C LEU A 84 7.75 -6.99 12.13
N PRO A 85 9.05 -7.34 12.00
CA PRO A 85 9.53 -8.12 10.87
C PRO A 85 9.06 -9.58 10.97
N LEU A 86 8.59 -10.15 9.86
CA LEU A 86 8.16 -11.55 9.74
C LEU A 86 8.57 -12.11 8.38
N GLY A 87 9.76 -12.73 8.32
CA GLY A 87 10.32 -13.21 7.06
C GLY A 87 10.61 -12.03 6.12
N GLU A 88 10.06 -12.09 4.91
CA GLU A 88 10.18 -11.04 3.88
C GLU A 88 9.18 -9.89 4.10
N TYR A 89 8.19 -10.08 4.98
CA TYR A 89 7.16 -9.08 5.25
C TYR A 89 7.48 -8.23 6.49
N LEU A 90 7.08 -6.97 6.42
CA LEU A 90 7.04 -6.03 7.52
C LEU A 90 5.57 -5.84 7.94
N THR A 91 5.25 -6.23 9.17
CA THR A 91 3.94 -5.96 9.76
C THR A 91 4.00 -4.65 10.54
N VAL A 92 3.03 -3.78 10.33
CA VAL A 92 2.90 -2.49 11.01
C VAL A 92 1.55 -2.40 11.67
N ILE A 93 1.55 -1.99 12.94
CA ILE A 93 0.34 -1.66 13.69
C ILE A 93 0.36 -0.16 13.96
N PHE A 94 -0.69 0.56 13.56
CA PHE A 94 -0.84 2.01 13.77
C PHE A 94 -1.68 2.30 15.02
N HIS A 95 -1.32 3.36 15.75
CA HIS A 95 -1.92 3.77 17.03
C HIS A 95 -2.68 5.09 16.93
#